data_AF-A0A6J5ZN73-F1
#
_entry.id   AF-A0A6J5ZN73-F1
#
_cell.length_a   1.000
_cell.length_b   1.000
_cell.length_c   1.000
_cell.angle_alpha   90.00
_cell.angle_beta   90.00
_cell.angle_gamma   90.00
#
_symmetry.space_group_name_H-M   'P 1'
#
loop_
_entity.id
_entity.type
_entity.pdbx_description
1 polymer ?
#
loop_
_entity_poly.entity_id
_entity_poly.type
_entity_poly.pdbx_seq_one_letter_code
_entity_poly.pdbx_strand_id
1 'polypeptide(L)' 'MRRSLSLPGLVTIIAALLGTSLLGLVGGLLAVPIAAAVLLILDEVVFPRADNS' A
#
# COMPACT_ATOMS: atom_id res chain seq x y z
N MET A 1 6.39 -16.53 10.03
CA MET A 1 5.25 -15.71 10.53
C MET A 1 4.56 -15.06 9.34
N ARG A 2 3.24 -15.19 9.19
CA ARG A 2 2.52 -14.53 8.09
C ARG A 2 2.25 -13.08 8.50
N ARG A 3 3.03 -12.15 7.96
CA ARG A 3 2.85 -10.70 8.20
C ARG A 3 1.69 -10.22 7.32
N SER A 4 0.49 -10.23 7.89
CA SER A 4 -0.71 -9.73 7.20
C SER A 4 -0.69 -8.21 7.23
N LEU A 5 -0.37 -7.58 6.11
CA LEU A 5 -0.50 -6.13 5.96
C LEU A 5 -1.99 -5.80 5.81
N SER A 6 -2.56 -5.16 6.81
CA SER A 6 -3.92 -4.63 6.72
C SER A 6 -3.91 -3.41 5.80
N LEU A 7 -4.22 -3.60 4.53
CA LEU A 7 -4.35 -2.54 3.54
C LEU A 7 -5.61 -1.71 3.87
N PRO A 8 -5.50 -0.48 4.38
CA PRO A 8 -6.68 0.32 4.68
C PRO A 8 -7.44 0.56 3.37
N GLY A 9 -8.71 0.15 3.32
CA GLY A 9 -9.50 0.17 2.08
C GLY A 9 -9.52 1.55 1.40
N LEU A 10 -9.61 2.62 2.19
CA LEU A 10 -9.56 4.00 1.69
C LEU A 10 -8.24 4.31 0.95
N VAL A 11 -7.09 3.91 1.51
CA VAL A 11 -5.78 4.16 0.91
C VAL A 11 -5.66 3.44 -0.43
N THR A 12 -6.13 2.19 -0.49
CA THR A 12 -6.14 1.40 -1.73
C THR A 12 -7.04 2.02 -2.80
N ILE A 13 -8.22 2.52 -2.41
CA ILE A 13 -9.13 3.21 -3.33
C ILE A 13 -8.49 4.48 -3.89
N ILE A 14 -7.90 5.32 -3.03
CA ILE A 14 -7.23 6.55 -3.48
C ILE A 14 -6.06 6.22 -4.40
N ALA A 15 -5.23 5.24 -4.05
CA ALA A 15 -4.12 4.79 -4.89
C ALA A 15 -4.61 4.27 -6.25
N ALA A 16 -5.71 3.52 -6.28
CA ALA A 16 -6.32 3.03 -7.52
C ALA A 16 -6.82 4.18 -8.39
N LEU A 17 -7.53 5.16 -7.82
CA LEU A 17 -8.03 6.32 -8.54
C LEU A 17 -6.88 7.19 -9.09
N LEU A 18 -5.82 7.38 -8.31
CA LEU A 18 -4.63 8.11 -8.77
C LEU A 18 -3.89 7.34 -9.87
N GLY A 19 -3.67 6.04 -9.67
CA GLY A 19 -3.02 5.18 -10.65
C GLY A 19 -3.78 5.14 -11.98
N THR A 20 -5.11 4.96 -11.92
CA THR A 20 -5.94 4.95 -13.13
C THR A 20 -5.97 6.31 -13.83
N SER A 21 -6.05 7.40 -13.08
CA SER A 21 -6.11 8.74 -13.66
C SER A 21 -4.79 9.15 -14.33
N LEU A 22 -3.65 8.70 -13.78
CA LEU A 22 -2.32 9.06 -14.29
C LEU A 22 -1.83 8.14 -15.43
N LEU A 23 -2.06 6.83 -15.32
CA LEU A 23 -1.50 5.82 -16.23
C LEU A 23 -2.57 4.95 -16.91
N GLY A 24 -3.86 5.28 -16.77
CA GLY A 24 -4.96 4.51 -17.32
C GLY A 24 -5.09 3.12 -16.66
N LEU A 25 -5.49 2.13 -17.45
CA LEU A 25 -5.70 0.76 -16.97
C LEU A 25 -4.45 0.17 -16.29
N VAL A 26 -3.25 0.48 -16.82
CA VAL A 26 -1.99 -0.02 -16.28
C VAL A 26 -1.77 0.46 -14.84
N GLY A 27 -2.00 1.74 -14.58
CA GLY A 27 -1.84 2.27 -13.22
C GLY A 27 -2.90 1.74 -12.25
N GLY A 28 -4.11 1.47 -12.72
CA GLY A 28 -5.14 0.83 -11.89
C GLY A 28 -4.78 -0.58 -11.45
N LEU A 29 -4.25 -1.39 -12.37
CA LEU A 29 -3.82 -2.76 -12.07
C LEU A 29 -2.64 -2.78 -11.10
N LEU A 30 -1.70 -1.86 -11.25
CA LEU A 30 -0.51 -1.78 -10.41
C LEU A 30 -0.76 -1.06 -9.07
N ALA A 31 -1.84 -0.31 -8.92
CA ALA A 31 -2.08 0.50 -7.73
C ALA A 31 -2.11 -0.31 -6.43
N VAL A 32 -2.71 -1.50 -6.43
CA VAL A 32 -2.84 -2.34 -5.24
C VAL A 32 -1.47 -2.82 -4.73
N PRO A 33 -0.62 -3.49 -5.52
CA PRO A 33 0.69 -3.92 -5.05
C PRO A 33 1.60 -2.73 -4.70
N ILE A 34 1.48 -1.59 -5.41
CA ILE A 34 2.23 -0.37 -5.08
C ILE A 34 1.82 0.17 -3.72
N ALA A 35 0.52 0.32 -3.45
CA ALA A 35 0.02 0.78 -2.16
C ALA A 35 0.48 -0.14 -1.03
N ALA A 36 0.46 -1.46 -1.25
CA ALA A 36 0.97 -2.43 -0.30
C ALA A 36 2.46 -2.27 -0.03
N ALA A 37 3.29 -2.13 -1.07
CA ALA A 37 4.73 -1.93 -0.93
C ALA A 37 5.05 -0.63 -0.15
N VAL A 38 4.35 0.46 -0.46
CA VAL A 38 4.51 1.74 0.24
C VAL A 38 4.14 1.61 1.71
N LEU A 39 2.99 1.01 2.03
CA LEU A 39 2.58 0.79 3.42
C LEU A 39 3.57 -0.11 4.18
N LEU A 40 4.13 -1.12 3.51
CA LEU A 40 5.14 -2.00 4.10
C LEU A 40 6.41 -1.22 4.46
N ILE A 41 6.89 -0.36 3.54
CA ILE A 41 8.06 0.49 3.78
C ILE A 41 7.78 1.49 4.89
N LEU A 42 6.59 2.11 4.90
CA LEU A 42 6.21 3.04 5.95
C LEU A 42 6.18 2.36 7.32
N ASP A 43 5.62 1.15 7.41
CA ASP A 43 5.48 0.42 8.66
C ASP A 43 6.80 -0.21 9.17
N GLU A 44 7.74 -0.53 8.28
CA GLU A 44 8.97 -1.24 8.68
C GLU A 44 10.21 -0.34 8.70
N VAL A 45 10.28 0.64 7.80
CA VAL A 45 11.50 1.46 7.62
C VAL A 45 11.31 2.85 8.24
N VAL A 46 10.15 3.47 8.03
CA VAL A 46 9.92 4.86 8.47
C VAL A 46 9.38 4.92 9.90
N PHE A 47 8.36 4.12 10.18
CA PHE A 47 7.75 3.99 11.50
C PHE A 47 7.86 2.54 11.94
N PRO A 48 9.09 2.02 12.15
CA PRO A 48 9.28 0.65 12.60
C PRO A 48 8.40 0.44 13.81
N ARG A 49 7.36 -0.38 13.66
CA ARG A 49 6.56 -0.78 14.80
C ARG A 49 7.54 -1.52 15.70
N ALA A 50 7.86 -0.91 16.84
CA ALA A 50 8.50 -1.64 17.92
C ALA A 50 7.51 -2.75 18.26
N ASP A 51 7.78 -3.95 17.74
CA ASP A 51 7.09 -5.16 18.13
C ASP A 51 7.19 -5.22 19.65
N ASN A 52 6.12 -4.77 20.32
CA ASN A 52 6.02 -4.80 21.77
C ASN A 52 6.23 -6.26 22.15
N SER A 53 7.19 -6.48 23.06
CA SER A 53 7.53 -7.78 23.65
C SER A 53 6.34 -8.64 24.00
#